data_AF-A0A0C1R250-F1
#
_entry.id   AF-A0A0C1R250-F1
#
_cell.length_a   1.000
_cell.length_b   1.000
_cell.length_c   1.000
_cell.angle_alpha   90.00
_cell.angle_beta   90.00
_cell.angle_gamma   90.00
#
_symmetry.space_group_name_H-M   'P 1'
#
loop_
_entity.id
_entity.type
_entity.pdbx_description
1 polymer ?
#
loop_
_entity_poly.entity_id
_entity_poly.type
_entity_poly.pdbx_seq_one_letter_code
_entity_poly.pdbx_strand_id
1 'polypeptide(L)' 'MVSPQFSVRIPPELDERLNAYAKQAGTTKTKVMIDALAHYLGCADDVPLIRRVLELEERMAALEAKSEK' A
#
# COMPACT_ATOMS: atom_id res chain seq x y z
N MET A 1 -23.51 -9.11 2.79
CA MET A 1 -22.60 -9.35 1.64
C MET A 1 -21.56 -10.36 2.08
N VAL A 2 -21.40 -11.47 1.36
CA VAL A 2 -20.34 -12.45 1.65
C VAL A 2 -19.02 -11.91 1.12
N SER A 3 -18.08 -11.63 2.01
CA SER A 3 -16.73 -11.25 1.60
C SER A 3 -16.04 -12.48 1.00
N PRO A 4 -15.53 -12.43 -0.25
CA PRO A 4 -14.84 -13.56 -0.84
C PRO A 4 -13.61 -13.93 0.01
N GLN A 5 -13.49 -15.21 0.34
CA GLN A 5 -12.37 -15.74 1.13
C GLN A 5 -11.30 -16.31 0.20
N PHE A 6 -10.04 -15.93 0.46
CA PHE A 6 -8.87 -16.41 -0.25
C PHE A 6 -7.93 -17.12 0.73
N SER A 7 -7.41 -18.29 0.36
CA SER A 7 -6.47 -19.06 1.19
C SER A 7 -5.30 -19.53 0.35
N VAL A 8 -4.09 -19.19 0.79
CA VAL A 8 -2.83 -19.54 0.13
C VAL A 8 -1.87 -20.14 1.14
N ARG A 9 -1.04 -21.08 0.67
CA ARG A 9 0.09 -21.57 1.46
C ARG A 9 1.27 -20.64 1.26
N ILE A 10 1.78 -20.10 2.36
CA ILE A 10 2.97 -19.25 2.38
C ILE A 10 4.09 -19.96 3.14
N PRO A 11 5.37 -19.69 2.80
CA PRO A 11 6.49 -20.20 3.56
C PRO A 11 6.50 -19.63 5.00
N PRO A 12 7.01 -20.38 5.98
CA PRO A 12 6.95 -20.00 7.40
C PRO A 12 7.70 -18.69 7.69
N GLU A 13 8.83 -18.46 7.02
CA GLU A 13 9.61 -17.22 7.12
C GLU A 13 8.78 -15.98 6.74
N LEU A 14 7.87 -16.13 5.76
CA LEU A 14 7.00 -15.05 5.33
C LEU A 14 5.88 -14.80 6.34
N ASP A 15 5.30 -15.84 6.96
CA ASP A 15 4.31 -15.67 8.04
C ASP A 15 4.91 -14.96 9.25
N GLU A 16 6.14 -15.32 9.64
CA GLU A 16 6.85 -14.68 10.75
C GLU A 16 7.08 -13.19 10.49
N ARG A 17 7.56 -12.83 9.28
CA ARG A 17 7.73 -11.43 8.88
C ARG A 17 6.41 -10.68 8.85
N LEU A 18 5.35 -11.29 8.32
CA LEU A 18 4.01 -10.68 8.30
C LEU A 18 3.48 -10.45 9.71
N ASN A 19 3.70 -11.40 10.62
CA ASN A 19 3.29 -11.28 12.01
C ASN A 19 4.07 -10.18 12.74
N ALA A 20 5.38 -10.11 12.52
CA ALA A 20 6.23 -9.06 13.10
C ALA A 20 5.84 -7.67 12.58
N TYR A 21 5.53 -7.55 11.29
CA TYR A 21 5.06 -6.29 10.69
C TYR A 21 3.68 -5.90 11.22
N ALA A 22 2.73 -6.84 11.28
CA ALA A 22 1.39 -6.61 11.81
C ALA A 22 1.43 -6.10 13.26
N LYS A 23 2.29 -6.69 14.10
CA LYS A 23 2.52 -6.24 15.48
C LYS A 23 3.08 -4.82 15.55
N GLN A 24 4.09 -4.50 14.74
CA GLN A 24 4.72 -3.18 14.73
C GLN A 24 3.77 -2.08 14.21
N ALA A 25 3.00 -2.36 13.17
CA ALA A 25 2.06 -1.42 12.57
C ALA A 25 0.71 -1.36 13.31
N GLY A 26 0.53 -2.13 14.39
CA GLY A 26 -0.73 -2.15 15.16
C GLY A 26 -1.94 -2.60 14.33
N THR A 27 -1.73 -3.47 13.36
CA THR A 27 -2.73 -3.86 12.35
C THR A 27 -2.88 -5.38 12.29
N THR A 28 -3.88 -5.86 11.55
CA THR A 28 -4.10 -7.30 11.37
C THR A 28 -3.34 -7.83 10.16
N LYS A 29 -2.91 -9.11 10.21
CA LYS A 29 -2.29 -9.80 9.05
C LYS A 29 -3.12 -9.63 7.78
N THR A 30 -4.45 -9.73 7.90
CA THR A 30 -5.39 -9.54 6.79
C THR A 30 -5.28 -8.14 6.19
N LYS A 31 -5.23 -7.09 7.00
CA LYS A 31 -5.10 -5.72 6.49
C LYS A 31 -3.75 -5.49 5.81
N VAL A 32 -2.66 -6.06 6.33
CA VAL A 32 -1.34 -6.04 5.67
C VAL A 32 -1.40 -6.72 4.30
N MET A 33 -2.03 -7.89 4.21
CA MET A 33 -2.17 -8.63 2.96
C MET A 33 -3.04 -7.88 1.94
N ILE A 34 -4.15 -7.28 2.38
CA ILE A 34 -5.02 -6.48 1.51
C ILE A 34 -4.24 -5.27 0.97
N ASP A 35 -3.51 -4.56 1.84
CA ASP A 35 -2.72 -3.38 1.45
C ASP A 35 -1.61 -3.76 0.46
N ALA A 36 -0.89 -4.84 0.73
CA ALA A 36 0.15 -5.37 -0.16
C ALA A 36 -0.43 -5.81 -1.51
N LEU A 37 -1.58 -6.48 -1.53
CA LEU A 37 -2.26 -6.89 -2.76
C LEU A 37 -2.79 -5.68 -3.54
N ALA A 38 -3.38 -4.69 -2.87
CA ALA A 38 -3.86 -3.46 -3.48
C ALA A 38 -2.71 -2.66 -4.10
N HIS A 39 -1.58 -2.55 -3.38
CA HIS A 39 -0.36 -1.93 -3.88
C HIS A 39 0.22 -2.69 -5.08
N TYR A 40 0.33 -4.02 -4.99
CA TYR A 40 0.89 -4.85 -6.06
C TYR A 40 0.03 -4.86 -7.32
N LEU A 41 -1.29 -4.91 -7.18
CA LEU A 41 -2.24 -4.94 -8.30
C LEU A 41 -2.59 -3.54 -8.83
N GLY A 42 -2.09 -2.48 -8.22
CA GLY A 42 -2.46 -1.11 -8.57
C GLY A 42 -3.92 -0.76 -8.22
N CYS A 43 -4.64 -1.64 -7.51
CA CYS A 43 -5.99 -1.41 -6.94
C CYS A 43 -5.93 -0.54 -5.68
N ALA A 44 -5.01 0.43 -5.68
CA ALA A 44 -4.83 1.46 -4.66
C ALA A 44 -5.97 2.50 -4.74
N ASP A 45 -7.22 2.06 -4.71
CA ASP A 45 -8.42 2.92 -4.59
C ASP A 45 -8.48 3.61 -3.21
N ASP A 46 -7.62 3.21 -2.27
CA ASP A 46 -7.56 3.77 -0.90
C ASP A 46 -6.15 4.26 -0.52
N VAL A 47 -5.32 4.67 -1.51
CA VAL A 47 -4.28 5.65 -1.16
C VAL A 47 -5.05 6.93 -0.86
N PRO A 48 -5.07 7.44 0.39
CA PRO A 48 -5.84 8.63 0.72
C PRO A 48 -5.45 9.69 -0.29
N LEU A 49 -6.41 10.26 -1.01
CA LEU A 49 -6.19 11.21 -2.11
C LEU A 49 -5.08 12.22 -1.81
N ILE A 50 -4.93 12.61 -0.54
CA ILE A 50 -3.80 13.32 0.04
C ILE A 50 -2.43 12.86 -0.49
N ARG A 51 -2.11 11.56 -0.50
CA ARG A 51 -0.78 11.07 -0.91
C ARG A 51 -0.56 11.18 -2.41
N ARG A 52 -1.62 10.97 -3.21
CA ARG A 52 -1.58 11.17 -4.66
C ARG A 52 -1.48 12.65 -5.04
N VAL A 53 -2.20 13.51 -4.32
CA VAL A 53 -2.12 14.97 -4.49
C VAL A 53 -0.73 15.46 -4.11
N LEU A 54 -0.16 15.01 -2.98
CA LEU A 54 1.20 15.37 -2.58
C LEU A 54 2.26 14.94 -3.62
N GLU A 55 2.15 13.73 -4.17
CA GLU A 55 3.05 13.28 -5.23
C GLU A 55 2.87 14.11 -6.53
N LEU A 56 1.64 14.49 -6.86
CA LEU A 56 1.36 15.37 -8.00
C LEU A 56 1.89 16.79 -7.78
N GLU A 57 1.73 17.37 -6.58
CA GLU A 57 2.25 18.68 -6.21
C GLU A 57 3.78 18.70 -6.29
N GLU A 58 4.46 17.67 -5.78
CA GLU A 58 5.92 17.56 -5.84
C GLU A 58 6.42 17.47 -7.30
N ARG A 59 5.75 16.68 -8.14
CA ARG A 59 6.07 16.55 -9.56
C ARG A 59 5.81 17.83 -10.34
N MET A 60 4.74 18.56 -10.02
CA MET A 60 4.40 19.84 -10.65
C MET A 60 5.43 20.91 -10.27
N ALA A 61 5.80 21.02 -9.00
CA ALA A 61 6.84 21.94 -8.53
C ALA A 61 8.19 21.69 -9.21
N ALA A 62 8.58 20.43 -9.39
CA ALA A 62 9.80 20.05 -10.11
C ALA A 62 9.75 20.40 -11.61
N LEU A 63 8.55 20.43 -12.20
CA LEU A 63 8.34 20.80 -13.60
C LEU A 63 8.36 22.32 -13.79
N GLU A 64 7.70 23.06 -12.91
CA GLU A 64 7.68 24.53 -12.91
C GLU A 64 9.10 25.10 -12.72
N ALA A 65 9.88 24.53 -11.81
CA ALA A 65 11.29 24.89 -11.62
C ALA A 65 12.17 24.66 -12.86
N LYS A 66 11.75 23.78 -13.79
CA LYS A 66 12.45 23.53 -15.06
C LYS A 66 11.93 24.39 -16.21
N SER A 67 10.71 24.88 -16.15
CA SER A 67 10.11 25.75 -17.17
C SER A 67 10.46 27.23 -17.00
N GLU A 68 10.94 27.63 -15.83
CA GLU A 68 11.33 29.02 -15.53
C GLU A 68 12.80 29.35 -15.86
N LYS A 69 13.44 28.54 -16.72
CA LYS A 69 14.83 28.72 -17.17
C LYS A 69 14.94 28.66 -18.68
#